data_AF-A0A5B7ZX17-F1
#
_entry.id   AF-A0A5B7ZX17-F1
#
_cell.length_a   1.000
_cell.length_b   1.000
_cell.length_c   1.000
_cell.angle_alpha   90.00
_cell.angle_beta   90.00
_cell.angle_gamma   90.00
#
_symmetry.space_group_name_H-M   'P 1'
#
loop_
_entity.id
_entity.type
_entity.pdbx_description
1 polymer ?
#
loop_
_entity_poly.entity_id
_entity_poly.type
_entity_poly.pdbx_seq_one_letter_code
_entity_poly.pdbx_strand_id
1 'polypeptide(L)'
;MNFRKSTRVLPLLLVLSLSGLAQNKSGAVMLKAGKAVTQPMQGSTSYDYQVQLKSGEALKATVLQKGVDVVINTYGPDGKKIASFDSPTDRQGTEYVTLVAPQTGRYRLEVAPFEPKAAQGTFELTVGKIMTPAQYTQSLAEDRKRADAVAAYLQTPHPDKTYDEQAAEVMKLDPTALMLPTAPLPEIEAARWLEGTWISTGKSYASAISPERTFSDTAVYRFDPQHPMMLTRANKPDGKYVPVMAYEPHSRRWVQASMQAGETGTGWNMATGNGWANNQLIMEGDGAFMGITNHSRVTRTKVDDTHMRMLTEERKGDGTWQPISEAQMVKQNSNSVTSK
;
A
#
# COMPACT_ATOMS: atom_id res chain seq x y z
N MET A 1 -71.00 13.45 -30.05
CA MET A 1 -69.87 12.54 -30.36
C MET A 1 -68.96 12.49 -29.15
N ASN A 2 -69.04 11.41 -28.35
CA ASN A 2 -68.03 10.93 -27.41
C ASN A 2 -68.58 9.68 -26.71
N PHE A 3 -68.21 8.52 -27.23
CA PHE A 3 -68.45 7.21 -26.62
C PHE A 3 -67.38 6.95 -25.55
N ARG A 4 -67.77 6.61 -24.32
CA ARG A 4 -66.85 6.05 -23.32
C ARG A 4 -67.10 4.54 -23.24
N LYS A 5 -66.20 3.76 -23.85
CA LYS A 5 -66.18 2.30 -23.82
C LYS A 5 -65.42 1.80 -22.58
N SER A 6 -65.93 0.73 -21.98
CA SER A 6 -65.28 -0.08 -20.95
C SER A 6 -64.03 -0.78 -21.47
N THR A 7 -63.00 -0.98 -20.64
CA THR A 7 -61.99 -2.02 -20.90
C THR A 7 -61.55 -2.68 -19.60
N ARG A 8 -61.70 -4.00 -19.57
CA ARG A 8 -61.33 -4.92 -18.49
C ARG A 8 -59.81 -5.09 -18.49
N VAL A 9 -59.24 -5.18 -17.29
CA VAL A 9 -57.82 -5.46 -17.02
C VAL A 9 -57.53 -6.92 -17.39
N LEU A 10 -56.50 -7.13 -18.22
CA LEU A 10 -55.94 -8.44 -18.55
C LEU A 10 -54.60 -8.57 -17.79
N PRO A 11 -54.38 -9.60 -16.94
CA PRO A 11 -53.08 -9.77 -16.31
C PRO A 11 -52.10 -10.39 -17.32
N LEU A 12 -51.02 -9.67 -17.59
CA LEU A 12 -49.87 -10.14 -18.35
C LEU A 12 -49.10 -11.14 -17.47
N LEU A 13 -49.15 -12.43 -17.83
CA LEU A 13 -48.33 -13.48 -17.22
C LEU A 13 -46.86 -13.24 -17.60
N LEU A 14 -46.09 -12.70 -16.67
CA LEU A 14 -44.64 -12.55 -16.75
C LEU A 14 -43.99 -13.92 -16.50
N VAL A 15 -43.57 -14.60 -17.57
CA VAL A 15 -42.73 -15.81 -17.46
C VAL A 15 -41.31 -15.35 -17.11
N LEU A 16 -40.98 -15.35 -15.82
CA LEU A 16 -39.60 -15.28 -15.35
C LEU A 16 -38.90 -16.59 -15.67
N SER A 17 -38.20 -16.64 -16.80
CA SER A 17 -37.15 -17.64 -17.03
C SER A 17 -35.98 -17.31 -16.10
N LEU A 18 -35.95 -17.95 -14.93
CA LEU A 18 -34.73 -18.09 -14.14
C LEU A 18 -33.76 -18.95 -14.95
N SER A 19 -32.93 -18.31 -15.77
CA SER A 19 -31.68 -18.92 -16.20
C SER A 19 -30.81 -19.08 -14.95
N GLY A 20 -30.81 -20.29 -14.38
CA GLY A 20 -29.89 -20.65 -13.33
C GLY A 20 -28.47 -20.40 -13.81
N LEU A 21 -27.81 -19.40 -13.23
CA LEU A 21 -26.35 -19.32 -13.25
C LEU A 21 -25.86 -20.54 -12.49
N ALA A 22 -25.59 -21.62 -13.22
CA ALA A 22 -24.79 -22.72 -12.70
C ALA A 22 -23.43 -22.12 -12.32
N GLN A 23 -23.24 -21.83 -11.02
CA GLN A 23 -21.92 -21.64 -10.46
C GLN A 23 -21.22 -22.99 -10.63
N ASN A 24 -20.40 -23.09 -11.66
CA ASN A 24 -19.57 -24.26 -11.94
C ASN A 24 -18.43 -24.27 -10.91
N LYS A 25 -18.75 -24.52 -9.64
CA LYS A 25 -17.76 -24.76 -8.59
C LYS A 25 -17.25 -26.17 -8.78
N SER A 26 -16.07 -26.29 -9.38
CA SER A 26 -15.32 -27.54 -9.38
C SER A 26 -15.14 -28.02 -7.93
N GLY A 27 -15.40 -29.31 -7.67
CA GLY A 27 -15.27 -29.88 -6.34
C GLY A 27 -13.87 -29.65 -5.77
N ALA A 28 -13.79 -29.27 -4.50
CA ALA A 28 -12.53 -28.84 -3.89
C ALA A 28 -11.45 -29.94 -3.95
N VAL A 29 -10.31 -29.64 -4.57
CA VAL A 29 -9.20 -30.59 -4.71
C VAL A 29 -8.28 -30.49 -3.50
N MET A 30 -8.04 -31.62 -2.83
CA MET A 30 -7.04 -31.68 -1.75
C MET A 30 -5.64 -31.57 -2.34
N LEU A 31 -4.96 -30.48 -2.02
CA LEU A 31 -3.58 -30.26 -2.41
C LEU A 31 -2.64 -31.13 -1.58
N LYS A 32 -1.70 -31.76 -2.26
CA LYS A 32 -0.53 -32.36 -1.63
C LYS A 32 0.66 -31.43 -1.86
N ALA A 33 1.39 -31.12 -0.80
CA ALA A 33 2.60 -30.31 -0.87
C ALA A 33 3.56 -30.86 -1.94
N GLY A 34 4.20 -29.96 -2.68
CA GLY A 34 5.17 -30.26 -3.74
C GLY A 34 4.57 -30.67 -5.09
N LYS A 35 3.25 -30.64 -5.26
CA LYS A 35 2.62 -30.91 -6.57
C LYS A 35 2.16 -29.62 -7.25
N ALA A 36 2.46 -29.53 -8.55
CA ALA A 36 1.88 -28.54 -9.45
C ALA A 36 0.55 -29.05 -10.03
N VAL A 37 -0.43 -28.17 -10.17
CA VAL A 37 -1.70 -28.42 -10.84
C VAL A 37 -1.91 -27.34 -11.88
N THR A 38 -1.99 -27.74 -13.15
CA THR A 38 -2.31 -26.85 -14.27
C THR A 38 -3.79 -26.97 -14.62
N GLN A 39 -4.48 -25.83 -14.76
CA GLN A 39 -5.87 -25.78 -15.19
C GLN A 39 -6.08 -24.67 -16.23
N PRO A 40 -6.96 -24.88 -17.23
CA PRO A 40 -7.46 -23.79 -18.04
C PRO A 40 -8.35 -22.86 -17.21
N MET A 41 -8.44 -21.59 -17.59
CA MET A 41 -9.36 -20.64 -17.00
C MET A 41 -9.97 -19.73 -18.07
N GLN A 42 -11.26 -19.46 -17.94
CA GLN A 42 -12.03 -18.57 -18.81
C GLN A 42 -13.28 -18.08 -18.08
N GLY A 43 -13.69 -16.84 -18.40
CA GLY A 43 -14.93 -16.26 -17.89
C GLY A 43 -14.85 -16.08 -16.38
N SER A 44 -15.82 -16.65 -15.66
CA SER A 44 -15.96 -16.54 -14.20
C SER A 44 -15.65 -17.85 -13.46
N THR A 45 -14.98 -18.81 -14.13
CA THR A 45 -14.65 -20.12 -13.55
C THR A 45 -13.61 -19.99 -12.46
N SER A 46 -13.92 -20.45 -11.24
CA SER A 46 -12.99 -20.50 -10.11
C SER A 46 -12.69 -21.95 -9.70
N TYR A 47 -11.51 -22.14 -9.08
CA TYR A 47 -11.02 -23.43 -8.63
C TYR A 47 -10.72 -23.37 -7.13
N ASP A 48 -11.41 -24.24 -6.38
CA ASP A 48 -11.19 -24.38 -4.95
C ASP A 48 -10.17 -25.49 -4.67
N TYR A 49 -9.18 -25.15 -3.87
CA TYR A 49 -8.16 -26.07 -3.39
C TYR A 49 -8.12 -26.08 -1.88
N GLN A 50 -7.87 -27.24 -1.27
CA GLN A 50 -7.87 -27.41 0.19
C GLN A 50 -6.54 -27.95 0.69
N VAL A 51 -6.09 -27.43 1.83
CA VAL A 51 -4.89 -27.88 2.54
C VAL A 51 -5.20 -28.02 4.03
N GLN A 52 -4.74 -29.11 4.64
CA GLN A 52 -4.82 -29.29 6.09
C GLN A 52 -3.57 -28.68 6.73
N LEU A 53 -3.76 -27.76 7.66
CA LEU A 53 -2.67 -27.13 8.42
C LEU A 53 -2.93 -27.29 9.92
N LYS A 54 -1.86 -27.41 10.69
CA LYS A 54 -1.90 -27.30 12.15
C LYS A 54 -1.66 -25.86 12.58
N SER A 55 -2.12 -25.49 13.77
CA SER A 55 -1.83 -24.18 14.35
C SER A 55 -0.32 -23.90 14.34
N GLY A 56 0.06 -22.73 13.83
CA GLY A 56 1.43 -22.26 13.66
C GLY A 56 2.15 -22.75 12.39
N GLU A 57 1.60 -23.74 11.67
CA GLU A 57 2.17 -24.12 10.37
C GLU A 57 1.91 -23.04 9.31
N ALA A 58 2.80 -22.96 8.33
CA ALA A 58 2.69 -22.04 7.23
C ALA A 58 2.89 -22.74 5.88
N LEU A 59 2.32 -22.16 4.84
CA LEU A 59 2.47 -22.58 3.46
C LEU A 59 2.86 -21.36 2.62
N LYS A 60 3.86 -21.54 1.76
CA LYS A 60 4.11 -20.68 0.60
C LYS A 60 3.68 -21.42 -0.66
N ALA A 61 2.91 -20.77 -1.52
CA ALA A 61 2.46 -21.32 -2.80
C ALA A 61 2.64 -20.26 -3.90
N THR A 62 2.71 -20.72 -5.14
CA THR A 62 2.81 -19.86 -6.32
C THR A 62 1.73 -20.20 -7.32
N VAL A 63 1.19 -19.20 -8.01
CA VAL A 63 0.29 -19.40 -9.15
C VAL A 63 0.89 -18.70 -10.36
N LEU A 64 1.39 -19.47 -11.32
CA LEU A 64 1.89 -18.93 -12.58
C LEU A 64 0.71 -18.77 -13.55
N GLN A 65 0.39 -17.53 -13.91
CA GLN A 65 -0.66 -17.22 -14.87
C GLN A 65 -0.10 -17.08 -16.29
N LYS A 66 -0.83 -17.63 -17.26
CA LYS A 66 -0.46 -17.64 -18.69
C LYS A 66 -1.66 -17.23 -19.53
N GLY A 67 -1.72 -15.96 -19.92
CA GLY A 67 -2.77 -15.38 -20.76
C GLY A 67 -4.10 -15.11 -20.05
N VAL A 68 -4.15 -15.25 -18.73
CA VAL A 68 -5.30 -14.99 -17.87
C VAL A 68 -4.83 -14.21 -16.64
N ASP A 69 -5.66 -13.30 -16.14
CA ASP A 69 -5.40 -12.55 -14.91
C ASP A 69 -6.17 -13.19 -13.75
N VAL A 70 -5.50 -13.45 -12.64
CA VAL A 70 -6.02 -14.28 -11.54
C VAL A 70 -5.79 -13.61 -10.18
N VAL A 71 -6.79 -13.75 -9.32
CA VAL A 71 -6.68 -13.44 -7.89
C VAL A 71 -6.77 -14.72 -7.08
N ILE A 72 -5.95 -14.82 -6.03
CA ILE A 72 -6.00 -15.93 -5.09
C ILE A 72 -6.63 -15.45 -3.80
N ASN A 73 -7.77 -16.01 -3.43
CA ASN A 73 -8.41 -15.76 -2.13
C ASN A 73 -8.12 -16.92 -1.19
N THR A 74 -7.68 -16.61 0.02
CA THR A 74 -7.46 -17.60 1.08
C THR A 74 -8.56 -17.52 2.13
N TYR A 75 -8.96 -18.68 2.67
CA TYR A 75 -10.01 -18.78 3.68
C TYR A 75 -9.60 -19.72 4.81
N GLY A 76 -10.01 -19.36 6.02
CA GLY A 76 -9.81 -20.16 7.22
C GLY A 76 -10.78 -21.33 7.35
N PRO A 77 -10.58 -22.20 8.35
CA PRO A 77 -11.48 -23.33 8.63
C PRO A 77 -12.90 -22.91 9.02
N ASP A 78 -13.08 -21.66 9.46
CA ASP A 78 -14.36 -21.03 9.75
C ASP A 78 -15.06 -20.45 8.51
N GLY A 79 -14.45 -20.59 7.32
CA GLY A 79 -14.94 -20.05 6.06
C GLY A 79 -14.69 -18.56 5.87
N LYS A 80 -14.07 -17.87 6.82
CA LYS A 80 -13.76 -16.44 6.68
C LYS A 80 -12.56 -16.23 5.77
N LYS A 81 -12.62 -15.21 4.92
CA LYS A 81 -11.51 -14.80 4.07
C LYS A 81 -10.37 -14.27 4.94
N ILE A 82 -9.16 -14.74 4.65
CA ILE A 82 -7.93 -14.34 5.34
C ILE A 82 -7.23 -13.23 4.54
N ALA A 83 -6.95 -13.47 3.26
CA ALA A 83 -6.25 -12.52 2.39
C ALA A 83 -6.58 -12.76 0.91
N SER A 84 -6.30 -11.75 0.08
CA SER A 84 -6.20 -11.84 -1.38
C SER A 84 -4.77 -11.61 -1.82
N PHE A 85 -4.37 -12.30 -2.88
CA PHE A 85 -3.07 -12.16 -3.53
C PHE A 85 -3.30 -11.90 -5.01
N ASP A 86 -2.75 -10.79 -5.46
CA ASP A 86 -2.84 -10.25 -6.82
C ASP A 86 -1.66 -9.28 -6.99
N SER A 87 -0.92 -9.41 -8.08
CA SER A 87 0.28 -8.64 -8.39
C SER A 87 0.07 -7.85 -9.68
N PRO A 88 0.78 -6.71 -9.87
CA PRO A 88 0.64 -5.89 -11.08
C PRO A 88 1.32 -6.52 -12.32
N THR A 89 1.08 -7.80 -12.56
CA THR A 89 1.62 -8.57 -13.70
C THR A 89 0.56 -8.84 -14.79
N ASP A 90 -0.64 -8.29 -14.63
CA ASP A 90 -1.76 -8.37 -15.59
C ASP A 90 -2.04 -9.82 -15.99
N ARG A 91 -1.92 -10.22 -17.25
CA ARG A 91 -2.25 -11.59 -17.69
C ARG A 91 -1.08 -12.55 -17.72
N GLN A 92 0.10 -12.14 -17.25
CA GLN A 92 1.35 -12.88 -17.37
C GLN A 92 2.26 -12.64 -16.16
N GLY A 93 2.46 -13.65 -15.32
CA GLY A 93 3.24 -13.46 -14.11
C GLY A 93 3.02 -14.56 -13.09
N THR A 94 3.62 -14.39 -11.92
CA THR A 94 3.49 -15.34 -10.82
C THR A 94 2.95 -14.62 -9.59
N GLU A 95 1.82 -15.11 -9.10
CA GLU A 95 1.30 -14.72 -7.80
C GLU A 95 1.97 -15.51 -6.69
N TYR A 96 2.33 -14.83 -5.60
CA TYR A 96 2.95 -15.42 -4.42
C TYR A 96 2.00 -15.39 -3.24
N VAL A 97 1.68 -16.58 -2.73
CA VAL A 97 0.72 -16.77 -1.64
C VAL A 97 1.47 -17.22 -0.39
N THR A 98 1.29 -16.50 0.71
CA THR A 98 1.73 -16.94 2.04
C THR A 98 0.52 -17.10 2.95
N LEU A 99 0.35 -18.30 3.50
CA LEU A 99 -0.74 -18.62 4.42
C LEU A 99 -0.16 -19.16 5.72
N VAL A 100 -0.47 -18.50 6.84
CA VAL A 100 -0.11 -18.95 8.20
C VAL A 100 -1.38 -19.39 8.90
N ALA A 101 -1.36 -20.58 9.51
CA ALA A 101 -2.53 -21.16 10.16
C ALA A 101 -2.62 -20.73 11.64
N PRO A 102 -3.49 -19.79 12.04
CA PRO A 102 -3.68 -19.49 13.47
C PRO A 102 -4.24 -20.68 14.27
N GLN A 103 -5.02 -21.56 13.63
CA GLN A 103 -5.63 -22.72 14.27
C GLN A 103 -5.51 -23.95 13.40
N THR A 104 -5.58 -25.14 14.01
CA THR A 104 -5.59 -26.39 13.27
C THR A 104 -6.90 -26.53 12.51
N GLY A 105 -6.82 -26.81 11.21
CA GLY A 105 -8.02 -26.99 10.41
C GLY A 105 -7.74 -27.04 8.91
N ARG A 106 -8.83 -27.09 8.16
CA ARG A 106 -8.81 -27.12 6.71
C ARG A 106 -8.89 -25.71 6.17
N TYR A 107 -7.86 -25.30 5.44
CA TYR A 107 -7.80 -24.01 4.77
C TYR A 107 -8.12 -24.17 3.30
N ARG A 108 -8.65 -23.11 2.69
CA ARG A 108 -9.04 -23.09 1.27
C ARG A 108 -8.28 -22.00 0.52
N LEU A 109 -7.73 -22.36 -0.64
CA LEU A 109 -7.16 -21.46 -1.64
C LEU A 109 -8.11 -21.49 -2.84
N GLU A 110 -8.77 -20.39 -3.10
CA GLU A 110 -9.60 -20.19 -4.29
C GLU A 110 -8.77 -19.44 -5.32
N VAL A 111 -8.53 -20.06 -6.48
CA VAL A 111 -7.96 -19.39 -7.65
C VAL A 111 -9.12 -18.94 -8.52
N ALA A 112 -9.30 -17.64 -8.65
CA ALA A 112 -10.39 -17.04 -9.41
C ALA A 112 -9.85 -16.05 -10.45
N PRO A 113 -10.59 -15.80 -11.54
CA PRO A 113 -10.30 -14.70 -12.45
C PRO A 113 -10.36 -13.37 -11.69
N PHE A 114 -9.42 -12.46 -11.96
CA PHE A 114 -9.49 -11.10 -11.40
C PHE A 114 -10.72 -10.37 -11.94
N GLU A 115 -10.98 -10.49 -13.24
CA GLU A 115 -12.16 -9.92 -13.90
C GLU A 115 -13.24 -10.99 -14.22
N PRO A 116 -14.55 -10.67 -14.11
CA PRO A 116 -15.63 -11.61 -14.39
C PRO A 116 -15.69 -12.16 -15.83
N LYS A 117 -15.05 -11.47 -16.78
CA LYS A 117 -14.96 -11.86 -18.19
C LYS A 117 -13.52 -12.08 -18.60
N ALA A 118 -12.77 -12.82 -17.79
CA ALA A 118 -11.39 -13.11 -18.10
C ALA A 118 -11.22 -13.82 -19.45
N ALA A 119 -10.19 -13.38 -20.16
CA ALA A 119 -9.77 -14.02 -21.38
C ALA A 119 -9.35 -15.47 -21.12
N GLN A 120 -9.38 -16.27 -22.19
CA GLN A 120 -8.92 -17.65 -22.11
C GLN A 120 -7.42 -17.71 -21.85
N GLY A 121 -7.04 -18.48 -20.84
CA GLY A 121 -5.65 -18.77 -20.51
C GLY A 121 -5.53 -20.01 -19.65
N THR A 122 -4.37 -20.16 -19.01
CA THR A 122 -4.10 -21.24 -18.06
C THR A 122 -3.43 -20.68 -16.83
N PHE A 123 -3.60 -21.35 -15.69
CA PHE A 123 -2.77 -21.12 -14.52
C PHE A 123 -2.13 -22.44 -14.06
N GLU A 124 -1.01 -22.32 -13.37
CA GLU A 124 -0.32 -23.44 -12.73
C GLU A 124 -0.10 -23.12 -11.24
N LEU A 125 -0.86 -23.80 -10.38
CA LEU A 125 -0.73 -23.69 -8.93
C LEU A 125 0.31 -24.69 -8.44
N THR A 126 1.37 -24.19 -7.80
CA THR A 126 2.37 -25.00 -7.10
C THR A 126 2.33 -24.72 -5.62
N VAL A 127 2.07 -25.76 -4.84
CA VAL A 127 2.03 -25.70 -3.37
C VAL A 127 3.39 -26.09 -2.85
N GLY A 128 4.07 -25.19 -2.15
CA GLY A 128 5.33 -25.49 -1.50
C GLY A 128 5.19 -26.52 -0.37
N LYS A 129 6.30 -26.76 0.34
CA LYS A 129 6.29 -27.58 1.54
C LYS A 129 5.48 -26.88 2.65
N ILE A 130 4.65 -27.64 3.38
CA ILE A 130 4.07 -27.16 4.63
C ILE A 130 5.20 -27.04 5.66
N MET A 131 5.40 -25.83 6.17
CA MET A 131 6.46 -25.46 7.08
C MET A 131 5.95 -25.48 8.52
N THR A 132 6.74 -26.09 9.40
CA THR A 132 6.61 -25.88 10.85
C THR A 132 6.87 -24.41 11.21
N PRO A 133 6.46 -23.92 12.39
CA PRO A 133 6.78 -22.55 12.82
C PRO A 133 8.27 -22.19 12.71
N ALA A 134 9.17 -23.12 13.06
CA ALA A 134 10.61 -22.92 12.97
C ALA A 134 11.10 -22.80 11.52
N GLN A 135 10.61 -23.66 10.62
CA GLN A 135 10.93 -23.57 9.18
C GLN A 135 10.38 -22.30 8.55
N TYR A 136 9.18 -21.87 8.96
CA TYR A 136 8.61 -20.62 8.48
C TYR A 136 9.44 -19.42 8.93
N THR A 137 9.86 -19.40 10.21
CA THR A 137 10.77 -18.37 10.75
C THR A 137 12.08 -18.31 9.97
N GLN A 138 12.67 -19.47 9.64
CA GLN A 138 13.85 -19.51 8.77
C GLN A 138 13.56 -18.93 7.37
N SER A 139 12.43 -19.26 6.77
CA SER A 139 12.04 -18.72 5.46
C SER A 139 11.84 -17.20 5.49
N LEU A 140 11.40 -16.63 6.61
CA LEU A 140 11.29 -15.17 6.78
C LEU A 140 12.66 -14.50 6.85
N ALA A 141 13.67 -15.17 7.41
CA ALA A 141 15.05 -14.66 7.37
C ALA A 141 15.61 -14.66 5.94
N GLU A 142 15.25 -15.65 5.12
CA GLU A 142 15.61 -15.69 3.70
C GLU A 142 14.89 -14.59 2.90
N ASP A 143 13.60 -14.38 3.14
CA ASP A 143 12.84 -13.26 2.55
C ASP A 143 13.47 -11.92 2.95
N ARG A 144 13.84 -11.76 4.23
CA ARG A 144 14.50 -10.54 4.72
C ARG A 144 15.82 -10.30 4.01
N LYS A 145 16.62 -11.35 3.79
CA LYS A 145 17.89 -11.24 3.05
C LYS A 145 17.69 -10.78 1.61
N ARG A 146 16.66 -11.30 0.92
CA ARG A 146 16.33 -10.84 -0.44
C ARG A 146 15.87 -9.37 -0.44
N ALA A 147 14.99 -9.00 0.50
CA ALA A 147 14.56 -7.62 0.67
C ALA A 147 15.73 -6.66 1.03
N ASP A 148 16.70 -7.10 1.84
CA ASP A 148 17.93 -6.35 2.13
C ASP A 148 18.76 -6.13 0.86
N ALA A 149 18.87 -7.15 0.00
CA ALA A 149 19.59 -7.04 -1.27
C ALA A 149 18.89 -6.08 -2.26
N VAL A 150 17.56 -6.15 -2.36
CA VAL A 150 16.74 -5.20 -3.15
C VAL A 150 16.95 -3.77 -2.62
N ALA A 151 16.88 -3.55 -1.31
CA ALA A 151 17.09 -2.23 -0.72
C ALA A 151 18.50 -1.69 -1.02
N ALA A 152 19.54 -2.51 -0.87
CA ALA A 152 20.91 -2.12 -1.20
C ALA A 152 21.07 -1.73 -2.68
N TYR A 153 20.44 -2.49 -3.58
CA TYR A 153 20.42 -2.18 -5.01
C TYR A 153 19.73 -0.84 -5.29
N LEU A 154 18.52 -0.64 -4.76
CA LEU A 154 17.70 0.56 -5.01
C LEU A 154 18.23 1.84 -4.34
N GLN A 155 19.02 1.71 -3.28
CA GLN A 155 19.68 2.84 -2.64
C GLN A 155 20.94 3.29 -3.39
N THR A 156 21.45 2.47 -4.31
CA THR A 156 22.57 2.82 -5.18
C THR A 156 22.04 3.46 -6.47
N PRO A 157 22.51 4.66 -6.88
CA PRO A 157 22.13 5.24 -8.16
C PRO A 157 22.60 4.37 -9.34
N HIS A 158 21.70 4.12 -10.30
CA HIS A 158 22.01 3.44 -11.57
C HIS A 158 21.69 4.36 -12.76
N PRO A 159 22.45 5.46 -12.97
CA PRO A 159 22.13 6.47 -13.99
C PRO A 159 22.14 5.91 -15.43
N ASP A 160 22.88 4.82 -15.64
CA ASP A 160 23.04 4.19 -16.96
C ASP A 160 21.96 3.14 -17.28
N LYS A 161 21.06 2.84 -16.33
CA LYS A 161 20.00 1.82 -16.50
C LYS A 161 18.63 2.46 -16.62
N THR A 162 17.86 2.00 -17.60
CA THR A 162 16.43 2.29 -17.71
C THR A 162 15.64 1.71 -16.53
N TYR A 163 14.38 2.16 -16.36
CA TYR A 163 13.48 1.59 -15.37
C TYR A 163 13.32 0.07 -15.56
N ASP A 164 13.10 -0.40 -16.78
CA ASP A 164 12.85 -1.82 -17.06
C ASP A 164 14.06 -2.69 -16.71
N GLU A 165 15.28 -2.22 -16.99
CA GLU A 165 16.51 -2.92 -16.60
C GLU A 165 16.66 -2.97 -15.08
N GLN A 166 16.33 -1.89 -14.37
CA GLN A 166 16.38 -1.88 -12.90
C GLN A 166 15.30 -2.78 -12.30
N ALA A 167 14.07 -2.75 -12.83
CA ALA A 167 12.99 -3.62 -12.40
C ALA A 167 13.34 -5.10 -12.62
N ALA A 168 13.95 -5.43 -13.77
CA ALA A 168 14.44 -6.78 -14.03
C ALA A 168 15.49 -7.25 -13.01
N GLU A 169 16.42 -6.37 -12.59
CA GLU A 169 17.39 -6.70 -11.53
C GLU A 169 16.70 -6.88 -10.17
N VAL A 170 15.74 -6.02 -9.81
CA VAL A 170 14.94 -6.18 -8.59
C VAL A 170 14.24 -7.53 -8.57
N MET A 171 13.61 -7.94 -9.68
CA MET A 171 12.92 -9.22 -9.78
C MET A 171 13.86 -10.44 -9.73
N LYS A 172 15.12 -10.30 -10.16
CA LYS A 172 16.14 -11.34 -9.97
C LYS A 172 16.55 -11.49 -8.50
N LEU A 173 16.61 -10.37 -7.77
CA LEU A 173 16.98 -10.36 -6.35
C LEU A 173 15.86 -10.88 -5.46
N ASP A 174 14.62 -10.44 -5.72
CA ASP A 174 13.43 -10.92 -5.04
C ASP A 174 12.24 -10.96 -6.02
N PRO A 175 11.79 -12.15 -6.45
CA PRO A 175 10.68 -12.24 -7.38
C PRO A 175 9.33 -11.89 -6.72
N THR A 176 9.31 -11.67 -5.41
CA THR A 176 8.13 -11.19 -4.67
C THR A 176 8.08 -9.67 -4.52
N ALA A 177 9.05 -8.93 -5.08
CA ALA A 177 9.16 -7.47 -4.92
C ALA A 177 8.01 -6.66 -5.53
N LEU A 178 7.14 -7.27 -6.35
CA LEU A 178 5.91 -6.62 -6.83
C LEU A 178 4.79 -6.62 -5.79
N MET A 179 4.94 -7.40 -4.72
CA MET A 179 3.97 -7.47 -3.63
C MET A 179 4.35 -6.49 -2.53
N LEU A 180 3.36 -5.73 -2.07
CA LEU A 180 3.53 -4.92 -0.87
C LEU A 180 3.63 -5.82 0.39
N PRO A 181 4.43 -5.45 1.39
CA PRO A 181 4.49 -6.16 2.65
C PRO A 181 3.11 -6.18 3.34
N THR A 182 2.70 -7.35 3.84
CA THR A 182 1.42 -7.54 4.55
C THR A 182 1.55 -7.47 6.07
N ALA A 183 2.77 -7.47 6.60
CA ALA A 183 3.05 -7.31 8.03
C ALA A 183 3.26 -5.83 8.40
N PRO A 184 2.94 -5.41 9.63
CA PRO A 184 3.30 -4.08 10.11
C PRO A 184 4.83 -3.90 10.02
N LEU A 185 5.24 -2.83 9.35
CA LEU A 185 6.64 -2.52 9.13
C LEU A 185 7.21 -1.86 10.41
N PRO A 186 8.35 -2.34 10.95
CA PRO A 186 8.97 -1.75 12.13
C PRO A 186 9.20 -0.23 11.99
N GLU A 187 9.51 0.24 10.79
CA GLU A 187 9.71 1.65 10.48
C GLU A 187 8.40 2.46 10.60
N ILE A 188 7.26 1.88 10.23
CA ILE A 188 5.94 2.50 10.42
C ILE A 188 5.58 2.51 11.91
N GLU A 189 5.78 1.39 12.61
CA GLU A 189 5.49 1.29 14.05
C GLU A 189 6.35 2.28 14.86
N ALA A 190 7.65 2.40 14.53
CA ALA A 190 8.54 3.38 15.13
C ALA A 190 8.14 4.83 14.81
N ALA A 191 7.35 5.07 13.77
CA ALA A 191 6.84 6.38 13.36
C ALA A 191 5.43 6.69 13.87
N ARG A 192 4.76 5.78 14.59
CA ARG A 192 3.40 5.97 15.14
C ARG A 192 3.26 7.17 16.05
N TRP A 193 4.34 7.62 16.69
CA TRP A 193 4.34 8.85 17.47
C TRP A 193 4.00 10.10 16.63
N LEU A 194 4.06 10.06 15.30
CA LEU A 194 3.59 11.14 14.44
C LEU A 194 2.07 11.31 14.49
N GLU A 195 1.31 10.29 14.88
CA GLU A 195 -0.14 10.36 14.96
C GLU A 195 -0.59 11.29 16.10
N GLY A 196 -1.67 12.03 15.84
CA GLY A 196 -2.28 12.96 16.79
C GLY A 196 -2.59 14.33 16.19
N THR A 197 -3.15 15.20 17.02
CA THR A 197 -3.37 16.60 16.68
C THR A 197 -2.13 17.40 17.07
N TRP A 198 -1.53 18.09 16.12
CA TRP A 198 -0.34 18.90 16.31
C TRP A 198 -0.66 20.38 16.08
N ILE A 199 -0.18 21.22 17.00
CA ILE A 199 -0.16 22.67 16.86
C ILE A 199 1.23 23.04 16.39
N SER A 200 1.32 23.65 15.21
CA SER A 200 2.56 24.11 14.60
C SER A 200 2.66 25.63 14.75
N THR A 201 3.78 26.12 15.25
CA THR A 201 4.11 27.56 15.31
C THR A 201 5.48 27.78 14.71
N GLY A 202 5.63 28.82 13.91
CA GLY A 202 6.87 28.98 13.17
C GLY A 202 6.94 30.26 12.38
N LYS A 203 7.93 30.31 11.49
CA LYS A 203 8.12 31.44 10.58
C LYS A 203 8.59 31.00 9.21
N SER A 204 8.21 31.77 8.21
CA SER A 204 8.81 31.78 6.87
C SER A 204 9.79 32.93 6.81
N TYR A 205 11.03 32.65 6.45
CA TYR A 205 12.09 33.66 6.32
C TYR A 205 11.78 34.62 5.17
N ALA A 206 12.33 35.83 5.25
CA ALA A 206 12.18 36.83 4.20
C ALA A 206 12.80 36.36 2.87
N SER A 207 12.15 36.74 1.78
CA SER A 207 12.63 36.52 0.41
C SER A 207 12.67 37.84 -0.36
N ALA A 208 13.11 37.81 -1.62
CA ALA A 208 13.11 38.98 -2.49
C ALA A 208 11.70 39.56 -2.74
N ILE A 209 10.64 38.77 -2.57
CA ILE A 209 9.27 39.14 -2.91
C ILE A 209 8.31 39.13 -1.71
N SER A 210 8.79 38.83 -0.51
CA SER A 210 7.96 38.75 0.69
C SER A 210 8.76 38.99 1.97
N PRO A 211 8.21 39.75 2.93
CA PRO A 211 8.83 39.89 4.25
C PRO A 211 8.75 38.58 5.05
N GLU A 212 9.53 38.49 6.12
CA GLU A 212 9.39 37.42 7.11
C GLU A 212 7.97 37.42 7.70
N ARG A 213 7.40 36.23 7.89
CA ARG A 213 6.05 36.06 8.47
C ARG A 213 6.02 34.92 9.47
N THR A 214 5.41 35.15 10.62
CA THR A 214 5.09 34.09 11.58
C THR A 214 3.78 33.41 11.21
N PHE A 215 3.63 32.13 11.56
CA PHE A 215 2.40 31.38 11.38
C PHE A 215 2.08 30.51 12.60
N SER A 216 0.80 30.16 12.72
CA SER A 216 0.30 29.13 13.61
C SER A 216 -0.73 28.30 12.86
N ASP A 217 -0.62 26.97 12.92
CA ASP A 217 -1.54 26.04 12.27
C ASP A 217 -1.86 24.86 13.21
N THR A 218 -3.00 24.20 13.00
CA THR A 218 -3.37 22.98 13.70
C THR A 218 -3.73 21.92 12.69
N ALA A 219 -3.16 20.73 12.83
CA ALA A 219 -3.40 19.63 11.92
C ALA A 219 -3.45 18.28 12.62
N VAL A 220 -4.30 17.40 12.13
CA VAL A 220 -4.46 16.02 12.61
C VAL A 220 -3.72 15.10 11.66
N TYR A 221 -2.78 14.32 12.21
CA TYR A 221 -1.99 13.33 11.48
C TYR A 221 -2.40 11.92 11.87
N ARG A 222 -2.56 11.05 10.87
CA ARG A 222 -2.92 9.63 11.04
C ARG A 222 -2.34 8.79 9.91
N PHE A 223 -1.90 7.58 10.20
CA PHE A 223 -1.63 6.61 9.13
C PHE A 223 -2.96 6.13 8.55
N ASP A 224 -3.03 6.03 7.22
CA ASP A 224 -4.23 5.58 6.51
C ASP A 224 -4.52 4.10 6.88
N PRO A 225 -5.69 3.76 7.44
CA PRO A 225 -6.04 2.38 7.76
C PRO A 225 -6.08 1.44 6.55
N GLN A 226 -6.34 1.97 5.35
CA GLN A 226 -6.35 1.20 4.10
C GLN A 226 -4.96 1.13 3.46
N HIS A 227 -4.13 2.15 3.70
CA HIS A 227 -2.76 2.25 3.19
C HIS A 227 -1.79 2.55 4.34
N PRO A 228 -1.45 1.56 5.19
CA PRO A 228 -0.77 1.78 6.48
C PRO A 228 0.64 2.36 6.36
N MET A 229 1.21 2.40 5.15
CA MET A 229 2.50 3.05 4.89
C MET A 229 2.38 4.55 4.65
N MET A 230 1.16 5.08 4.55
CA MET A 230 0.87 6.45 4.14
C MET A 230 0.40 7.27 5.35
N LEU A 231 1.17 8.29 5.72
CA LEU A 231 0.78 9.28 6.71
C LEU A 231 -0.05 10.38 6.02
N THR A 232 -1.21 10.65 6.60
CA THR A 232 -2.16 11.64 6.09
C THR A 232 -2.34 12.78 7.08
N ARG A 233 -2.78 13.94 6.58
CA ARG A 233 -3.03 15.18 7.33
C ARG A 233 -4.44 15.71 7.02
N ALA A 234 -5.15 16.19 8.03
CA ALA A 234 -6.35 17.03 7.89
C ALA A 234 -6.27 18.27 8.78
N ASN A 235 -6.99 19.34 8.44
CA ASN A 235 -7.04 20.55 9.28
C ASN A 235 -7.84 20.34 10.58
N LYS A 236 -8.71 19.32 10.62
CA LYS A 236 -9.55 18.98 11.76
C LYS A 236 -9.89 17.48 11.74
N PRO A 237 -10.29 16.87 12.87
CA PRO A 237 -10.46 15.41 12.97
C PRO A 237 -11.45 14.80 11.97
N ASP A 238 -12.50 15.55 11.61
CA ASP A 238 -13.57 15.20 10.67
C ASP A 238 -13.34 15.78 9.26
N GLY A 239 -12.15 16.32 9.00
CA GLY A 239 -11.80 16.93 7.72
C GLY A 239 -11.41 15.92 6.63
N LYS A 240 -11.19 16.44 5.42
CA LYS A 240 -10.58 15.66 4.33
C LYS A 240 -9.11 15.42 4.64
N TYR A 241 -8.72 14.14 4.74
CA TYR A 241 -7.34 13.74 4.87
C TYR A 241 -6.65 13.74 3.51
N VAL A 242 -5.44 14.28 3.46
CA VAL A 242 -4.57 14.26 2.29
C VAL A 242 -3.25 13.58 2.63
N PRO A 243 -2.65 12.78 1.73
CA PRO A 243 -1.33 12.20 1.94
C PRO A 243 -0.28 13.30 2.12
N VAL A 244 0.66 13.11 3.05
CA VAL A 244 1.77 14.05 3.29
C VAL A 244 3.12 13.35 3.36
N MET A 245 3.15 12.11 3.84
CA MET A 245 4.34 11.26 3.78
C MET A 245 3.96 9.81 3.50
N ALA A 246 4.88 9.05 2.94
CA ALA A 246 4.76 7.62 2.79
C ALA A 246 6.11 6.94 3.08
N TYR A 247 6.08 5.65 3.39
CA TYR A 247 7.26 4.82 3.45
C TYR A 247 7.28 3.88 2.24
N GLU A 248 8.40 3.86 1.51
CA GLU A 248 8.63 2.96 0.39
C GLU A 248 9.44 1.75 0.90
N PRO A 249 8.82 0.57 1.12
CA PRO A 249 9.46 -0.57 1.76
C PRO A 249 10.61 -1.21 0.99
N HIS A 250 10.61 -1.20 -0.34
CA HIS A 250 11.66 -1.88 -1.12
C HIS A 250 12.97 -1.10 -1.10
N SER A 251 12.90 0.22 -1.24
CA SER A 251 14.06 1.12 -1.13
C SER A 251 14.36 1.58 0.30
N ARG A 252 13.45 1.34 1.26
CA ARG A 252 13.50 1.78 2.66
C ARG A 252 13.63 3.30 2.82
N ARG A 253 12.88 4.02 2.00
CA ARG A 253 12.91 5.49 1.97
C ARG A 253 11.60 6.06 2.47
N TRP A 254 11.70 7.15 3.21
CA TRP A 254 10.57 8.02 3.44
C TRP A 254 10.41 8.94 2.23
N VAL A 255 9.17 9.13 1.82
CA VAL A 255 8.76 10.02 0.74
C VAL A 255 7.88 11.08 1.37
N GLN A 256 8.19 12.34 1.12
CA GLN A 256 7.32 13.47 1.40
C GLN A 256 6.82 14.04 0.09
N ALA A 257 5.51 14.09 -0.07
CA ALA A 257 4.86 14.75 -1.18
C ALA A 257 4.07 15.94 -0.63
N SER A 258 4.41 17.13 -1.09
CA SER A 258 3.60 18.32 -0.85
C SER A 258 3.08 18.82 -2.19
N MET A 259 1.77 18.91 -2.32
CA MET A 259 1.10 19.57 -3.43
C MET A 259 0.18 20.63 -2.84
N GLN A 260 0.48 21.90 -3.10
CA GLN A 260 -0.32 23.02 -2.65
C GLN A 260 -0.88 23.75 -3.86
N ALA A 261 -2.19 23.91 -3.87
CA ALA A 261 -2.91 24.79 -4.77
C ALA A 261 -3.98 25.51 -3.94
N GLY A 262 -3.91 26.84 -3.89
CA GLY A 262 -4.86 27.65 -3.14
C GLY A 262 -4.69 29.14 -3.41
N GLU A 263 -5.43 29.97 -2.67
CA GLU A 263 -5.43 31.44 -2.82
C GLU A 263 -4.04 32.07 -2.65
N THR A 264 -3.13 31.38 -1.96
CA THR A 264 -1.74 31.82 -1.71
C THR A 264 -0.73 31.33 -2.76
N GLY A 265 -1.18 30.66 -3.83
CA GLY A 265 -0.35 30.21 -4.95
C GLY A 265 -0.32 28.69 -5.15
N THR A 266 0.50 28.27 -6.12
CA THR A 266 0.75 26.86 -6.46
C THR A 266 2.21 26.50 -6.25
N GLY A 267 2.43 25.34 -5.63
CA GLY A 267 3.76 24.79 -5.42
C GLY A 267 3.71 23.30 -5.11
N TRP A 268 4.73 22.57 -5.55
CA TRP A 268 4.85 21.16 -5.25
C TRP A 268 6.31 20.78 -5.00
N ASN A 269 6.50 19.75 -4.20
CA ASN A 269 7.81 19.18 -3.92
C ASN A 269 7.64 17.68 -3.64
N MET A 270 8.60 16.92 -4.16
CA MET A 270 8.78 15.52 -3.85
C MET A 270 10.17 15.38 -3.22
N ALA A 271 10.22 15.09 -1.93
CA ALA A 271 11.47 14.87 -1.22
C ALA A 271 11.52 13.43 -0.74
N THR A 272 12.71 12.84 -0.75
CA THR A 272 12.92 11.49 -0.24
C THR A 272 14.12 11.47 0.69
N GLY A 273 14.07 10.59 1.67
CA GLY A 273 15.14 10.44 2.65
C GLY A 273 15.24 9.00 3.11
N ASN A 274 16.39 8.66 3.68
CA ASN A 274 16.52 7.40 4.39
C ASN A 274 15.68 7.42 5.67
N GLY A 275 15.71 6.32 6.43
CA GLY A 275 15.08 6.25 7.75
C GLY A 275 15.56 7.31 8.74
N TRP A 276 14.92 7.35 9.90
CA TRP A 276 15.31 8.24 11.00
C TRP A 276 16.74 7.92 11.46
N ALA A 277 17.63 8.91 11.41
CA ALA A 277 18.97 8.86 11.98
C ALA A 277 18.96 9.56 13.34
N ASN A 278 19.13 8.79 14.41
CA ASN A 278 18.90 9.25 15.79
C ASN A 278 17.48 9.81 15.94
N ASN A 279 17.36 11.12 16.07
CA ASN A 279 16.09 11.81 16.21
C ASN A 279 15.73 12.65 14.97
N GLN A 280 16.44 12.52 13.86
CA GLN A 280 16.21 13.31 12.65
C GLN A 280 15.79 12.45 11.46
N LEU A 281 14.81 12.95 10.71
CA LEU A 281 14.48 12.50 9.37
C LEU A 281 14.77 13.64 8.41
N ILE A 282 15.74 13.42 7.52
CA ILE A 282 16.16 14.40 6.50
C ILE A 282 15.72 13.86 5.14
N MET A 283 14.95 14.65 4.41
CA MET A 283 14.47 14.32 3.08
C MET A 283 14.85 15.43 2.11
N GLU A 284 15.34 15.07 0.94
CA GLU A 284 15.78 16.00 -0.10
C GLU A 284 15.07 15.69 -1.42
N GLY A 285 14.81 16.72 -2.22
CA GLY A 285 14.33 16.51 -3.57
C GLY A 285 13.84 17.78 -4.26
N ASP A 286 13.42 17.60 -5.49
CA ASP A 286 13.05 18.71 -6.37
C ASP A 286 11.59 19.10 -6.20
N GLY A 287 11.33 20.38 -6.43
CA GLY A 287 10.00 20.96 -6.46
C GLY A 287 9.92 22.05 -7.51
N ALA A 288 8.72 22.63 -7.63
CA ALA A 288 8.54 23.86 -8.34
C ALA A 288 7.56 24.77 -7.63
N PHE A 289 7.87 26.07 -7.64
CA PHE A 289 7.00 27.13 -7.16
C PHE A 289 6.91 28.20 -8.25
N MET A 290 5.69 28.63 -8.61
CA MET A 290 5.47 29.52 -9.78
C MET A 290 6.08 28.99 -11.10
N GLY A 291 6.28 27.68 -11.22
CA GLY A 291 6.96 27.05 -12.36
C GLY A 291 8.50 27.11 -12.33
N ILE A 292 9.09 27.75 -11.31
CA ILE A 292 10.54 27.79 -11.10
C ILE A 292 10.94 26.54 -10.33
N THR A 293 11.88 25.76 -10.87
CA THR A 293 12.40 24.56 -10.20
C THR A 293 13.32 24.94 -9.05
N ASN A 294 13.17 24.26 -7.91
CA ASN A 294 14.01 24.40 -6.75
C ASN A 294 14.36 23.03 -6.17
N HIS A 295 15.52 22.92 -5.53
CA HIS A 295 15.92 21.74 -4.78
C HIS A 295 15.82 22.04 -3.29
N SER A 296 15.05 21.26 -2.55
CA SER A 296 14.77 21.52 -1.13
C SER A 296 15.20 20.37 -0.23
N ARG A 297 15.44 20.72 1.03
CA ARG A 297 15.67 19.79 2.13
C ARG A 297 14.67 20.06 3.24
N VAL A 298 14.05 19.01 3.74
CA VAL A 298 13.18 19.06 4.91
C VAL A 298 13.78 18.19 6.00
N THR A 299 14.10 18.82 7.12
CA THR A 299 14.60 18.16 8.32
C THR A 299 13.51 18.16 9.38
N ARG A 300 13.05 16.97 9.76
CA ARG A 300 12.18 16.75 10.92
C ARG A 300 13.02 16.26 12.08
N THR A 301 12.98 16.97 13.21
CA THR A 301 13.69 16.58 14.42
C THR A 301 12.68 16.22 15.50
N LYS A 302 12.62 14.94 15.87
CA LYS A 302 11.89 14.46 17.04
C LYS A 302 12.60 14.97 18.29
N VAL A 303 11.91 15.77 19.11
CA VAL A 303 12.42 16.17 20.43
C VAL A 303 11.97 15.12 21.45
N ASP A 304 10.69 14.79 21.44
CA ASP A 304 10.07 13.67 22.15
C ASP A 304 8.78 13.24 21.41
N ASP A 305 7.93 12.37 22.01
CA ASP A 305 6.69 11.89 21.39
C ASP A 305 5.58 12.96 21.27
N THR A 306 5.78 14.12 21.88
CA THR A 306 4.85 15.25 21.93
C THR A 306 5.44 16.55 21.35
N HIS A 307 6.73 16.57 21.01
CA HIS A 307 7.42 17.73 20.46
C HIS A 307 8.25 17.36 19.23
N MET A 308 8.10 18.13 18.14
CA MET A 308 8.90 17.99 16.92
C MET A 308 9.28 19.37 16.39
N ARG A 309 10.43 19.45 15.72
CA ARG A 309 10.83 20.63 14.94
C ARG A 309 10.88 20.29 13.46
N MET A 310 10.54 21.25 12.62
CA MET A 310 10.72 21.17 11.18
C MET A 310 11.56 22.34 10.70
N LEU A 311 12.48 22.07 9.80
CA LEU A 311 13.25 23.06 9.06
C LEU A 311 13.18 22.70 7.58
N THR A 312 12.82 23.69 6.75
CA THR A 312 12.83 23.58 5.30
C THR A 312 13.90 24.54 4.77
N GLU A 313 14.76 24.03 3.90
CA GLU A 313 15.85 24.77 3.27
C GLU A 313 15.81 24.60 1.75
N GLU A 314 16.31 25.59 1.01
CA GLU A 314 16.61 25.49 -0.42
C GLU A 314 18.10 25.41 -0.66
N ARG A 315 18.48 24.68 -1.70
CA ARG A 315 19.87 24.62 -2.16
C ARG A 315 20.14 25.75 -3.13
N LYS A 316 21.13 26.58 -2.82
CA LYS A 316 21.63 27.64 -3.70
C LYS A 316 22.50 27.09 -4.82
N GLY A 317 22.74 27.92 -5.83
CA GLY A 317 23.64 27.60 -6.95
C GLY A 317 25.10 27.36 -6.55
N ASP A 318 25.54 27.89 -5.40
CA ASP A 318 26.85 27.61 -4.80
C ASP A 318 26.88 26.31 -3.97
N GLY A 319 25.76 25.59 -3.90
CA GLY A 319 25.59 24.35 -3.17
C GLY A 319 25.27 24.52 -1.69
N THR A 320 25.25 25.74 -1.14
CA THR A 320 24.89 25.99 0.25
C THR A 320 23.38 25.89 0.48
N TRP A 321 22.99 25.65 1.73
CA TRP A 321 21.58 25.57 2.14
C TRP A 321 21.13 26.87 2.78
N GLN A 322 19.97 27.38 2.36
CA GLN A 322 19.31 28.56 2.92
C GLN A 322 17.97 28.18 3.55
N PRO A 323 17.72 28.54 4.82
CA PRO A 323 16.42 28.37 5.45
C PRO A 323 15.30 29.12 4.72
N ILE A 324 14.21 28.40 4.43
CA ILE A 324 12.96 28.93 3.86
C ILE A 324 11.91 29.08 4.96
N SER A 325 11.77 28.07 5.82
CA SER A 325 10.85 28.10 6.94
C SER A 325 11.28 27.18 8.07
N GLU A 326 10.81 27.49 9.27
CA GLU A 326 10.98 26.64 10.45
C GLU A 326 9.69 26.59 11.26
N ALA A 327 9.47 25.46 11.93
CA ALA A 327 8.33 25.26 12.82
C ALA A 327 8.71 24.46 14.07
N GLN A 328 8.09 24.80 15.17
CA GLN A 328 7.97 23.96 16.36
C GLN A 328 6.56 23.40 16.40
N MET A 329 6.44 22.11 16.64
CA MET A 329 5.18 21.38 16.69
C MET A 329 5.00 20.76 18.06
N VAL A 330 3.86 21.04 18.69
CA VAL A 330 3.46 20.51 19.99
C VAL A 330 2.19 19.69 19.81
N LYS A 331 2.18 18.46 20.31
CA LYS A 331 1.01 17.60 20.27
C LYS A 331 -0.03 18.10 21.28
N GLN A 332 -1.27 18.26 20.83
CA GLN A 332 -2.38 18.62 21.70
C GLN A 332 -2.70 17.44 22.62
N ASN A 333 -2.68 17.67 23.94
CA ASN A 333 -3.03 16.64 24.92
C ASN A 333 -4.46 16.16 24.69
N SER A 334 -4.68 14.85 24.75
CA SER A 334 -6.00 14.21 24.59
C SER A 334 -7.02 14.60 25.67
N ASN A 335 -6.58 15.30 26.73
CA ASN A 335 -7.37 15.64 27.92
C ASN A 335 -8.15 16.96 27.82
N SER A 336 -8.16 17.66 26.69
CA SER A 336 -8.91 18.93 26.55
C SER A 336 -10.20 18.81 25.71
N VAL A 337 -10.75 17.61 25.53
CA VAL A 337 -12.12 17.42 25.00
C VAL A 337 -13.03 16.95 26.13
N THR A 338 -13.27 17.84 27.09
CA THR A 338 -14.50 17.84 27.90
C THR A 338 -14.72 19.26 28.42
N SER A 339 -15.97 19.72 28.29
CA SER A 339 -16.51 21.03 28.69
C SER A 339 -16.30 22.20 27.72
N LYS A 340 -17.25 22.38 26.80
CA LYS A 340 -18.29 23.41 26.95
C LYS A 340 -19.54 23.04 26.16
#